data_AF-A0A7C7A446-F1
#
_entry.id   AF-A0A7C7A446-F1
#
_cell.length_a   1.000
_cell.length_b   1.000
_cell.length_c   1.000
_cell.angle_alpha   90.00
_cell.angle_beta   90.00
_cell.angle_gamma   90.00
#
_symmetry.space_group_name_H-M   'P 1'
#
loop_
_entity.id
_entity.type
_entity.pdbx_description
1 polymer ?
#
loop_
_entity_poly.entity_id
_entity_poly.type
_entity_poly.pdbx_seq_one_letter_code
_entity_poly.pdbx_strand_id
1 'polypeptide(L)'
;MREKGVKLRLVLLIMLITIVIGQVVPTMAFAEGNTVYTSAVTYEPKRQKYAIAPQALYKDANFYNQYVKTEAKWAFNSITYFTDGALNYNTEKLNYNQTFSKDFSLWDPVMGNLCGKGQIWYNLRSNLANAESSILGSKIGIQEAQTPHYSYYSLEDTSSFNTFGDMDYWNHKATSLKIAFVKTGERKNTRVKNVSLVFADADNPKISSIYATDIDGNAKTSFGKNDEYVYIHVKFDEYIRFSDSSANHADVYLKLKVAQNGGNQVTGADQRASLISLKDDTLSFRYKIPESIRDVKTDHFIYGFEGMYDANNKNVLNAGDSAYPLRVLTATGELGGHYAPGLIPYTSKSLITDLAGNPSGSTSVPNPNAAIHIDIASPAVKKVEFTAVGDKSQYIGAGG
;
A
#
# COMPACT_ATOMS: atom_id res chain seq x y z
N MET A 1 -60.62 -30.19 -71.43
CA MET A 1 -59.51 -30.30 -72.40
C MET A 1 -59.07 -28.90 -72.77
N ARG A 2 -57.79 -28.54 -72.53
CA ARG A 2 -57.09 -27.29 -72.93
C ARG A 2 -57.66 -26.00 -72.30
N GLU A 3 -56.90 -24.99 -71.88
CA GLU A 3 -55.47 -24.70 -71.90
C GLU A 3 -55.17 -23.56 -70.88
N LYS A 4 -54.04 -23.69 -70.18
CA LYS A 4 -52.98 -22.71 -69.89
C LYS A 4 -53.25 -21.31 -69.28
N GLY A 5 -52.39 -20.99 -68.28
CA GLY A 5 -51.87 -19.64 -67.99
C GLY A 5 -51.53 -19.42 -66.51
N VAL A 6 -50.39 -19.88 -65.93
CA VAL A 6 -49.05 -19.20 -65.89
C VAL A 6 -49.11 -17.89 -65.07
N LYS A 7 -48.33 -17.53 -64.03
CA LYS A 7 -47.09 -17.95 -63.32
C LYS A 7 -47.04 -17.10 -62.01
N LEU A 8 -46.74 -17.65 -60.83
CA LEU A 8 -45.41 -17.80 -60.18
C LEU A 8 -44.80 -16.52 -59.55
N ARG A 9 -44.58 -16.51 -58.21
CA ARG A 9 -43.26 -16.43 -57.49
C ARG A 9 -43.49 -16.13 -55.98
N LEU A 10 -43.17 -17.07 -55.07
CA LEU A 10 -41.89 -17.33 -54.35
C LEU A 10 -41.75 -16.42 -53.09
N VAL A 11 -41.52 -16.92 -51.86
CA VAL A 11 -40.23 -17.31 -51.22
C VAL A 11 -40.57 -18.10 -49.91
N LEU A 12 -40.35 -19.43 -49.77
CA LEU A 12 -39.14 -20.21 -49.35
C LEU A 12 -38.49 -19.75 -48.01
N LEU A 13 -38.10 -20.59 -47.03
CA LEU A 13 -38.10 -22.04 -46.83
C LEU A 13 -37.58 -22.36 -45.39
N ILE A 14 -38.34 -23.19 -44.66
CA ILE A 14 -37.97 -24.34 -43.80
C ILE A 14 -37.08 -24.19 -42.54
N MET A 15 -37.73 -24.54 -41.42
CA MET A 15 -37.16 -25.13 -40.19
C MET A 15 -36.58 -26.54 -40.45
N LEU A 16 -35.42 -26.85 -39.87
CA LEU A 16 -34.99 -28.25 -39.71
C LEU A 16 -34.81 -28.59 -38.22
N ILE A 17 -35.50 -29.65 -37.80
CA ILE A 17 -35.32 -30.36 -36.53
C ILE A 17 -34.13 -31.31 -36.69
N THR A 18 -33.24 -31.36 -35.69
CA THR A 18 -32.33 -32.49 -35.50
C THR A 18 -32.25 -32.91 -34.02
N ILE A 19 -32.39 -34.21 -33.84
CA ILE A 19 -32.31 -35.00 -32.62
C ILE A 19 -30.88 -34.92 -32.04
N VAL A 20 -30.76 -34.71 -30.72
CA VAL A 20 -29.50 -34.88 -29.97
C VAL A 20 -29.63 -36.10 -29.07
N ILE A 21 -28.91 -37.17 -29.41
CA ILE A 21 -28.60 -38.28 -28.49
C ILE A 21 -27.19 -38.03 -27.96
N GLY A 22 -27.03 -38.26 -26.65
CA GLY A 22 -25.95 -37.77 -25.82
C GLY A 22 -24.53 -38.13 -26.26
N GLN A 23 -23.64 -37.16 -26.09
CA GLN A 23 -22.31 -37.43 -25.58
C GLN A 23 -22.27 -36.95 -24.12
N VAL A 24 -22.01 -37.91 -23.24
CA VAL A 24 -21.60 -37.67 -21.87
C VAL A 24 -20.26 -36.95 -21.95
N VAL A 25 -20.30 -35.61 -21.97
CA VAL A 25 -19.13 -34.82 -21.66
C VAL A 25 -18.87 -35.12 -20.18
N PRO A 26 -17.65 -35.55 -19.78
CA PRO A 26 -17.30 -35.42 -18.39
C PRO A 26 -17.30 -33.91 -18.10
N THR A 27 -18.43 -33.43 -17.58
CA THR A 27 -18.40 -32.31 -16.65
C THR A 27 -17.49 -32.76 -15.54
N MET A 28 -16.20 -32.43 -15.67
CA MET A 28 -15.38 -32.24 -14.50
C MET A 28 -16.04 -31.08 -13.76
N ALA A 29 -16.97 -31.45 -12.87
CA ALA A 29 -17.14 -30.74 -11.63
C ALA A 29 -15.74 -30.71 -11.01
N PHE A 30 -15.01 -29.62 -11.27
CA PHE A 30 -14.01 -29.22 -10.30
C PHE A 30 -14.81 -29.02 -9.04
N ALA A 31 -14.66 -29.97 -8.12
CA ALA A 31 -15.06 -29.79 -6.75
C ALA A 31 -14.63 -28.37 -6.38
N GLU A 32 -15.59 -27.57 -5.92
CA GLU A 32 -15.31 -26.48 -5.01
C GLU A 32 -14.38 -27.05 -3.95
N GLY A 33 -13.07 -26.88 -4.17
CA GLY A 33 -12.03 -27.12 -3.22
C GLY A 33 -12.09 -26.01 -2.18
N ASN A 34 -13.24 -25.94 -1.52
CA ASN A 34 -13.42 -25.43 -0.18
C ASN A 34 -12.62 -26.35 0.77
N THR A 35 -11.30 -26.40 0.62
CA THR A 35 -10.48 -26.37 1.81
C THR A 35 -10.30 -24.90 2.11
N VAL A 36 -11.28 -24.40 2.86
CA VAL A 36 -11.10 -23.23 3.71
C VAL A 36 -9.77 -23.46 4.44
N TYR A 37 -8.72 -22.77 4.01
CA TYR A 37 -7.61 -22.52 4.90
C TYR A 37 -8.19 -21.56 5.95
N THR A 38 -8.81 -22.13 6.99
CA THR A 38 -9.22 -21.44 8.22
C THR A 38 -8.02 -20.96 9.04
N SER A 39 -6.83 -20.91 8.44
CA SER A 39 -5.68 -20.24 9.03
C SER A 39 -5.81 -18.76 8.74
N ALA A 40 -6.12 -17.97 9.78
CA ALA A 40 -5.98 -16.53 9.73
C ALA A 40 -4.65 -16.14 9.06
N VAL A 41 -4.68 -15.08 8.24
CA VAL A 41 -3.47 -14.53 7.63
C VAL A 41 -2.51 -14.16 8.75
N THR A 42 -1.23 -14.55 8.66
CA THR A 42 -0.23 -14.06 9.61
C THR A 42 -0.16 -12.54 9.47
N TYR A 43 -0.59 -11.82 10.52
CA TYR A 43 -0.77 -10.39 10.48
C TYR A 43 0.14 -9.71 11.49
N GLU A 44 1.24 -9.15 10.98
CA GLU A 44 2.30 -8.51 11.76
C GLU A 44 2.66 -7.13 11.16
N PRO A 45 1.71 -6.18 11.07
CA PRO A 45 2.03 -4.84 10.60
C PRO A 45 2.92 -4.10 11.60
N LYS A 46 3.69 -3.14 11.10
CA LYS A 46 4.45 -2.25 11.98
C LYS A 46 3.49 -1.40 12.81
N ARG A 47 3.81 -1.20 14.09
CA ARG A 47 3.02 -0.31 14.97
C ARG A 47 3.49 1.13 14.82
N GLN A 48 2.55 2.00 14.47
CA GLN A 48 2.72 3.44 14.52
C GLN A 48 2.52 3.94 15.96
N LYS A 49 3.43 4.78 16.47
CA LYS A 49 3.39 5.23 17.87
C LYS A 49 2.57 6.49 18.06
N TYR A 50 2.51 7.36 17.05
CA TYR A 50 1.74 8.60 17.09
C TYR A 50 0.75 8.69 15.94
N ALA A 51 -0.37 9.39 16.13
CA ALA A 51 -1.34 9.56 15.05
C ALA A 51 -0.74 10.34 13.87
N ILE A 52 -0.93 9.85 12.65
CA ILE A 52 -0.51 10.48 11.39
C ILE A 52 -1.76 10.57 10.51
N ALA A 53 -2.16 11.78 10.15
CA ALA A 53 -3.38 12.00 9.39
C ALA A 53 -3.21 11.53 7.94
N PRO A 54 -4.15 10.75 7.39
CA PRO A 54 -4.10 10.38 5.98
C PRO A 54 -4.39 11.59 5.08
N GLN A 55 -3.99 11.48 3.82
CA GLN A 55 -4.15 12.44 2.73
C GLN A 55 -5.58 12.97 2.63
N ALA A 56 -6.58 12.10 2.82
CA ALA A 56 -7.99 12.47 2.72
C ALA A 56 -8.48 13.36 3.88
N LEU A 57 -7.81 13.32 5.04
CA LEU A 57 -8.29 13.95 6.28
C LEU A 57 -7.48 15.15 6.73
N TYR A 58 -6.18 15.22 6.42
CA TYR A 58 -5.32 16.25 7.03
C TYR A 58 -5.71 17.70 6.67
N LYS A 59 -6.37 17.92 5.53
CA LYS A 59 -6.92 19.23 5.14
C LYS A 59 -8.41 19.39 5.42
N ASP A 60 -9.06 18.39 6.01
CA ASP A 60 -10.47 18.48 6.36
C ASP A 60 -10.66 19.33 7.64
N ALA A 61 -11.44 20.40 7.53
CA ALA A 61 -11.61 21.35 8.63
C ALA A 61 -12.39 20.75 9.82
N ASN A 62 -13.32 19.84 9.57
CA ASN A 62 -14.08 19.20 10.64
C ASN A 62 -13.18 18.25 11.42
N PHE A 63 -12.42 17.41 10.71
CA PHE A 63 -11.41 16.54 11.28
C PHE A 63 -10.40 17.36 12.10
N TYR A 64 -9.88 18.44 11.52
CA TYR A 64 -8.89 19.28 12.19
C TYR A 64 -9.44 19.91 13.49
N ASN A 65 -10.63 20.50 13.43
CA ASN A 65 -11.25 21.11 14.61
C ASN A 65 -11.60 20.08 15.70
N GLN A 66 -11.96 18.86 15.33
CA GLN A 66 -12.37 17.82 16.28
C GLN A 66 -11.19 17.03 16.85
N TYR A 67 -10.17 16.75 16.03
CA TYR A 67 -9.09 15.81 16.35
C TYR A 67 -7.71 16.43 16.48
N VAL A 68 -7.52 17.70 16.08
CA VAL A 68 -6.24 18.40 16.26
C VAL A 68 -6.37 19.50 17.31
N LYS A 69 -7.48 20.24 17.33
CA LYS A 69 -7.76 21.31 18.30
C LYS A 69 -8.30 20.78 19.64
N THR A 70 -7.59 19.82 20.23
CA THR A 70 -8.02 19.16 21.47
C THR A 70 -6.83 18.72 22.32
N GLU A 71 -7.08 18.54 23.61
CA GLU A 71 -6.14 17.98 24.60
C GLU A 71 -6.30 16.46 24.80
N ALA A 72 -7.26 15.85 24.09
CA ALA A 72 -7.53 14.43 24.19
C ALA A 72 -6.29 13.60 23.84
N LYS A 73 -5.92 12.64 24.70
CA LYS A 73 -4.75 11.78 24.49
C LYS A 73 -4.85 10.87 23.26
N TRP A 74 -6.08 10.57 22.85
CA TRP A 74 -6.41 9.72 21.70
C TRP A 74 -6.46 10.50 20.38
N ALA A 75 -6.27 11.83 20.39
CA ALA A 75 -6.40 12.67 19.21
C ALA A 75 -5.09 12.78 18.40
N PHE A 76 -5.16 13.51 17.27
CA PHE A 76 -4.06 13.73 16.34
C PHE A 76 -3.04 14.78 16.80
N ASN A 77 -3.36 15.48 17.89
CA ASN A 77 -2.46 16.45 18.48
C ASN A 77 -1.29 15.78 19.21
N SER A 78 -0.14 15.81 18.58
CA SER A 78 1.11 15.22 19.06
C SER A 78 1.93 16.15 19.97
N ILE A 79 1.49 17.39 20.24
CA ILE A 79 2.32 18.39 20.93
C ILE A 79 2.78 17.93 22.32
N THR A 80 1.90 17.27 23.08
CA THR A 80 2.21 16.78 24.42
C THR A 80 3.32 15.75 24.38
N TYR A 81 3.29 14.83 23.43
CA TYR A 81 4.31 13.80 23.29
C TYR A 81 5.61 14.32 22.68
N PHE A 82 5.51 15.28 21.76
CA PHE A 82 6.67 15.91 21.13
C PHE A 82 7.48 16.75 22.14
N THR A 83 6.79 17.35 23.11
CA THR A 83 7.40 18.23 24.12
C THR A 83 7.61 17.56 25.48
N ASP A 84 7.48 16.23 25.56
CA ASP A 84 7.60 15.45 26.79
C ASP A 84 6.72 15.99 27.95
N GLY A 85 5.51 16.45 27.61
CA GLY A 85 4.52 16.97 28.55
C GLY A 85 4.64 18.46 28.86
N ALA A 86 5.61 19.19 28.30
CA ALA A 86 5.80 20.60 28.59
C ALA A 86 4.65 21.49 28.05
N LEU A 87 4.08 21.11 26.90
CA LEU A 87 2.97 21.79 26.23
C LEU A 87 1.77 20.86 26.03
N ASN A 88 0.57 21.38 26.26
CA ASN A 88 -0.70 20.73 25.93
C ASN A 88 -1.60 21.74 25.22
N TYR A 89 -2.64 21.26 24.54
CA TYR A 89 -3.69 22.14 24.03
C TYR A 89 -4.38 22.90 25.19
N ASN A 90 -4.89 24.10 24.92
CA ASN A 90 -5.52 25.03 25.89
C ASN A 90 -4.67 25.54 27.06
N THR A 91 -3.57 24.88 27.43
CA THR A 91 -2.71 25.35 28.52
C THR A 91 -1.99 26.64 28.12
N GLU A 92 -2.23 27.70 28.88
CA GLU A 92 -1.53 28.96 28.70
C GLU A 92 -0.15 28.94 29.39
N LYS A 93 0.87 29.43 28.69
CA LYS A 93 2.22 29.64 29.19
C LYS A 93 2.58 31.12 29.10
N LEU A 94 3.11 31.65 30.20
CA LEU A 94 3.60 33.03 30.30
C LEU A 94 5.11 33.05 30.15
N ASN A 95 5.65 34.07 29.46
CA ASN A 95 7.08 34.27 29.25
C ASN A 95 7.79 33.02 28.69
N TYR A 96 7.09 32.29 27.82
CA TYR A 96 7.54 30.97 27.39
C TYR A 96 8.72 31.07 26.43
N ASN A 97 9.87 30.55 26.84
CA ASN A 97 11.09 30.52 26.07
C ASN A 97 11.68 29.11 26.11
N GLN A 98 11.35 28.28 25.13
CA GLN A 98 11.76 26.88 25.09
C GLN A 98 11.97 26.41 23.66
N THR A 99 12.89 25.46 23.50
CA THR A 99 13.16 24.80 22.23
C THR A 99 12.99 23.30 22.40
N PHE A 100 12.25 22.70 21.48
CA PHE A 100 12.01 21.26 21.40
C PHE A 100 12.58 20.74 20.10
N SER A 101 13.24 19.59 20.16
CA SER A 101 13.80 18.94 18.99
C SER A 101 13.61 17.43 19.13
N LYS A 102 13.08 16.79 18.09
CA LYS A 102 13.01 15.32 18.02
C LYS A 102 13.61 14.87 16.70
N ASP A 103 14.54 13.92 16.78
CA ASP A 103 14.91 13.09 15.64
C ASP A 103 13.78 12.08 15.41
N PHE A 104 13.22 12.05 14.20
CA PHE A 104 12.05 11.22 13.94
C PHE A 104 12.37 9.73 13.99
N SER A 105 13.54 9.30 13.50
CA SER A 105 13.91 7.88 13.52
C SER A 105 14.02 7.31 14.94
N LEU A 106 14.46 8.14 15.88
CA LEU A 106 14.56 7.77 17.31
C LEU A 106 13.22 7.93 18.04
N TRP A 107 12.41 8.91 17.63
CA TRP A 107 11.14 9.22 18.31
C TRP A 107 10.01 8.25 17.92
N ASP A 108 9.89 7.96 16.63
CA ASP A 108 9.00 6.98 16.02
C ASP A 108 9.61 6.46 14.69
N PRO A 109 10.07 5.19 14.62
CA PRO A 109 10.67 4.62 13.42
C PRO A 109 9.80 4.70 12.17
N VAL A 110 8.46 4.69 12.31
CA VAL A 110 7.53 4.87 11.18
C VAL A 110 7.68 6.28 10.61
N MET A 111 7.66 7.29 11.49
CA MET A 111 7.87 8.68 11.07
C MET A 111 9.24 8.90 10.46
N GLY A 112 10.28 8.26 11.01
CA GLY A 112 11.63 8.29 10.43
C GLY A 112 11.66 7.76 8.99
N ASN A 113 10.96 6.64 8.73
CA ASN A 113 10.87 6.04 7.40
C ASN A 113 10.15 6.95 6.39
N LEU A 114 8.98 7.48 6.76
CA LEU A 114 8.20 8.40 5.91
C LEU A 114 8.96 9.71 5.65
N CYS A 115 9.62 10.23 6.68
CA CYS A 115 10.39 11.45 6.57
C CYS A 115 11.62 11.28 5.66
N GLY A 116 12.31 10.14 5.72
CA GLY A 116 13.44 9.84 4.83
C GLY A 116 13.06 9.86 3.34
N LYS A 117 11.76 9.74 3.03
CA LYS A 117 11.20 9.82 1.67
C LYS A 117 10.57 11.19 1.35
N GLY A 118 10.52 12.11 2.32
CA GLY A 118 9.90 13.42 2.16
C GLY A 118 8.36 13.42 2.12
N GLN A 119 7.73 12.35 2.63
CA GLN A 119 6.27 12.16 2.60
C GLN A 119 5.54 12.81 3.78
N ILE A 120 6.28 13.23 4.83
CA ILE A 120 5.69 13.83 6.02
C ILE A 120 5.37 15.31 5.80
N TRP A 121 4.12 15.65 6.07
CA TRP A 121 3.65 17.00 6.26
C TRP A 121 3.38 17.25 7.73
N TYR A 122 3.54 18.48 8.17
CA TYR A 122 3.19 18.86 9.53
C TYR A 122 2.47 20.19 9.55
N ASN A 123 1.64 20.35 10.56
CA ASN A 123 1.05 21.63 10.89
C ASN A 123 1.34 21.93 12.36
N LEU A 124 1.90 23.13 12.60
CA LEU A 124 2.07 23.69 13.93
C LEU A 124 1.14 24.89 14.06
N ARG A 125 0.14 24.76 14.93
CA ARG A 125 -0.73 25.86 15.31
C ARG A 125 -0.42 26.33 16.72
N SER A 126 -0.58 27.63 16.94
CA SER A 126 -0.55 28.21 18.29
C SER A 126 -1.28 29.54 18.34
N ASN A 127 -1.72 29.94 19.52
CA ASN A 127 -2.21 31.28 19.78
C ASN A 127 -1.16 32.05 20.60
N LEU A 128 -0.80 33.22 20.11
CA LEU A 128 0.22 34.09 20.69
C LEU A 128 -0.37 35.45 21.05
N ALA A 129 0.01 35.99 22.21
CA ALA A 129 -0.30 37.37 22.59
C ALA A 129 0.89 38.02 23.30
N ASN A 130 0.93 39.35 23.23
CA ASN A 130 1.72 40.19 24.14
C ASN A 130 0.79 40.63 25.29
N ALA A 131 1.31 40.90 26.48
CA ALA A 131 0.52 41.66 27.45
C ALA A 131 0.46 43.14 27.05
N GLU A 132 -0.59 43.81 27.54
CA GLU A 132 -0.90 45.21 27.28
C GLU A 132 0.32 46.15 27.42
N SER A 133 0.46 47.03 26.42
CA SER A 133 1.46 48.10 26.30
C SER A 133 2.91 47.66 26.12
N SER A 134 3.40 47.45 24.87
CA SER A 134 4.83 47.21 24.74
C SER A 134 5.66 47.62 23.51
N ILE A 135 5.26 48.40 22.51
CA ILE A 135 6.10 48.82 21.33
C ILE A 135 7.01 47.73 20.62
N LEU A 136 7.09 46.47 21.08
CA LEU A 136 8.03 45.41 20.65
C LEU A 136 7.47 44.01 21.03
N GLY A 137 7.12 43.17 20.03
CA GLY A 137 6.30 41.96 20.23
C GLY A 137 6.99 40.59 20.42
N SER A 138 6.16 39.56 20.65
CA SER A 138 6.51 38.12 20.73
C SER A 138 6.79 37.51 19.37
N LYS A 139 7.66 36.49 19.30
CA LYS A 139 7.93 35.71 18.09
C LYS A 139 7.85 34.19 18.35
N ILE A 140 7.28 33.43 17.43
CA ILE A 140 7.59 32.00 17.30
C ILE A 140 8.66 31.84 16.25
N GLY A 141 9.66 31.01 16.54
CA GLY A 141 10.64 30.57 15.55
C GLY A 141 10.45 29.08 15.31
N ILE A 142 9.97 28.70 14.13
CA ILE A 142 10.16 27.33 13.66
C ILE A 142 11.57 27.28 13.05
N GLN A 143 12.40 26.34 13.48
CA GLN A 143 13.71 26.12 12.86
C GLN A 143 13.68 24.77 12.15
N GLU A 144 13.61 24.80 10.83
CA GLU A 144 13.79 23.59 10.02
C GLU A 144 15.28 23.31 9.86
N ALA A 145 15.73 22.08 10.11
CA ALA A 145 17.14 21.76 10.32
C ALA A 145 18.05 21.91 9.08
N GLN A 146 17.48 22.03 7.87
CA GLN A 146 18.24 21.97 6.60
C GLN A 146 18.43 23.35 5.94
N THR A 147 17.64 24.34 6.34
CA THR A 147 17.81 25.76 5.99
C THR A 147 17.16 26.54 7.13
N PRO A 148 17.85 27.49 7.79
CA PRO A 148 17.28 28.29 8.85
C PRO A 148 16.26 29.29 8.28
N HIS A 149 15.14 28.79 7.77
CA HIS A 149 13.93 29.58 7.60
C HIS A 149 13.35 29.78 8.99
N TYR A 150 13.95 30.71 9.74
CA TYR A 150 13.26 31.29 10.88
C TYR A 150 12.12 32.14 10.34
N SER A 151 10.96 31.53 10.14
CA SER A 151 9.73 32.28 9.91
C SER A 151 9.33 32.88 11.24
N TYR A 152 9.87 34.06 11.53
CA TYR A 152 9.50 34.82 12.71
C TYR A 152 8.17 35.53 12.45
N TYR A 153 7.11 35.00 13.03
CA TYR A 153 5.83 35.71 13.08
C TYR A 153 5.89 36.67 14.27
N SER A 154 6.19 37.93 14.01
CA SER A 154 6.08 39.00 15.00
C SER A 154 4.64 39.51 15.02
N LEU A 155 4.04 39.51 16.20
CA LEU A 155 2.77 40.21 16.40
C LEU A 155 3.07 41.62 16.90
N GLU A 156 2.45 42.62 16.27
CA GLU A 156 2.35 43.98 16.82
C GLU A 156 1.70 43.93 18.21
N ASP A 157 1.88 44.95 19.04
CA ASP A 157 1.41 45.00 20.43
C ASP A 157 -0.11 44.91 20.57
N THR A 158 -0.63 43.69 20.51
CA THR A 158 -2.02 43.40 20.80
C THR A 158 -2.12 42.61 22.10
N SER A 159 -2.96 43.07 23.01
CA SER A 159 -3.36 42.31 24.21
C SER A 159 -4.16 41.06 23.88
N SER A 160 -4.72 41.00 22.67
CA SER A 160 -5.45 39.88 22.12
C SER A 160 -4.54 38.79 21.55
N PHE A 161 -5.02 37.55 21.62
CA PHE A 161 -4.37 36.42 20.97
C PHE A 161 -4.57 36.46 19.45
N ASN A 162 -3.48 36.27 18.71
CA ASN A 162 -3.52 35.97 17.28
C ASN A 162 -3.16 34.51 17.05
N THR A 163 -3.73 33.91 16.01
CA THR A 163 -3.51 32.51 15.65
C THR A 163 -2.41 32.41 14.60
N PHE A 164 -1.44 31.55 14.84
CA PHE A 164 -0.40 31.17 13.90
C PHE A 164 -0.68 29.76 13.36
N GLY A 165 -0.48 29.56 12.06
CA GLY A 165 -0.41 28.24 11.42
C GLY A 165 -1.69 27.43 11.52
N ASP A 166 -2.88 28.04 11.42
CA ASP A 166 -4.13 27.28 11.50
C ASP A 166 -4.38 26.54 10.18
N MET A 167 -4.21 25.21 10.17
CA MET A 167 -4.27 24.35 8.97
C MET A 167 -3.24 24.66 7.87
N ASP A 168 -2.22 25.46 8.16
CA ASP A 168 -1.07 25.68 7.27
C ASP A 168 -0.10 24.49 7.36
N TYR A 169 -0.17 23.56 6.40
CA TYR A 169 0.71 22.39 6.36
C TYR A 169 2.00 22.68 5.58
N TRP A 170 3.13 22.30 6.16
CA TRP A 170 4.45 22.37 5.52
C TRP A 170 4.98 20.96 5.26
N ASN A 171 5.57 20.76 4.08
CA ASN A 171 6.25 19.52 3.74
C ASN A 171 7.60 19.50 4.43
N HIS A 172 7.86 18.45 5.20
CA HIS A 172 9.09 18.30 5.96
C HIS A 172 10.00 17.25 5.33
N LYS A 173 11.23 17.67 5.03
CA LYS A 173 12.24 16.81 4.38
C LYS A 173 13.45 16.51 5.26
N ALA A 174 13.51 17.06 6.48
CA ALA A 174 14.63 16.85 7.39
C ALA A 174 14.34 15.70 8.35
N THR A 175 15.36 14.94 8.78
CA THR A 175 15.15 13.81 9.70
C THR A 175 14.76 14.21 11.13
N SER A 176 14.68 15.51 11.41
CA SER A 176 14.32 16.05 12.72
C SER A 176 13.50 17.32 12.59
N LEU A 177 12.53 17.47 13.49
CA LEU A 177 11.76 18.69 13.64
C LEU A 177 12.24 19.44 14.89
N LYS A 178 12.42 20.76 14.74
CA LYS A 178 12.75 21.66 15.84
C LYS A 178 11.76 22.82 15.92
N ILE A 179 11.13 22.96 17.07
CA ILE A 179 10.14 23.99 17.37
C ILE A 179 10.71 24.88 18.47
N ALA A 180 10.82 26.19 18.24
CA ALA A 180 11.29 27.14 19.23
C ALA A 180 10.24 28.23 19.52
N PHE A 181 9.88 28.36 20.79
CA PHE A 181 9.16 29.50 21.31
C PHE A 181 10.21 30.46 21.84
N VAL A 182 10.39 31.60 21.17
CA VAL A 182 11.50 32.53 21.46
C VAL A 182 10.94 33.83 21.97
N LYS A 183 11.38 34.18 23.17
CA LYS A 183 11.17 35.53 23.69
C LYS A 183 12.18 36.48 23.07
N THR A 184 11.73 37.54 22.38
CA THR A 184 12.61 38.61 21.90
C THR A 184 12.54 39.85 22.78
N GLY A 185 13.70 40.38 23.19
CA GLY A 185 13.83 41.59 24.00
C GLY A 185 13.79 41.35 25.53
N GLU A 186 14.04 42.41 26.29
CA GLU A 186 14.15 42.37 27.76
C GLU A 186 12.79 42.22 28.48
N ARG A 187 11.66 42.41 27.78
CA ARG A 187 10.36 42.65 28.42
C ARG A 187 9.62 41.38 28.80
N LYS A 188 9.04 41.36 30.00
CA LYS A 188 8.19 40.29 30.53
C LYS A 188 6.79 40.47 29.95
N ASN A 189 6.17 39.37 29.48
CA ASN A 189 4.73 39.08 29.32
C ASN A 189 4.31 38.56 27.92
N THR A 190 5.06 37.62 27.35
CA THR A 190 4.59 36.85 26.19
C THR A 190 3.62 35.75 26.65
N ARG A 191 2.59 35.44 25.87
CA ARG A 191 1.59 34.42 26.20
C ARG A 191 1.46 33.44 25.03
N VAL A 192 1.52 32.15 25.32
CA VAL A 192 1.32 31.06 24.35
C VAL A 192 0.20 30.18 24.86
N LYS A 193 -0.78 29.86 24.00
CA LYS A 193 -1.80 28.85 24.30
C LYS A 193 -2.27 28.14 23.04
N ASN A 194 -3.16 27.15 23.19
CA ASN A 194 -3.80 26.44 22.08
C ASN A 194 -2.79 25.87 21.07
N VAL A 195 -1.67 25.35 21.58
CA VAL A 195 -0.63 24.78 20.75
C VAL A 195 -1.06 23.39 20.29
N SER A 196 -0.97 23.13 18.99
CA SER A 196 -1.17 21.81 18.43
C SER A 196 -0.13 21.50 17.36
N LEU A 197 0.30 20.25 17.33
CA LEU A 197 1.21 19.72 16.34
C LEU A 197 0.58 18.45 15.76
N VAL A 198 0.35 18.42 14.46
CA VAL A 198 -0.16 17.25 13.77
C VAL A 198 0.76 16.90 12.62
N PHE A 199 0.97 15.60 12.42
CA PHE A 199 1.67 15.04 11.28
C PHE A 199 0.67 14.43 10.31
N ALA A 200 0.99 14.50 9.03
CA ALA A 200 0.19 13.93 7.97
C ALA A 200 1.08 13.21 6.96
N ASP A 201 0.54 12.14 6.42
CA ASP A 201 1.09 11.49 5.24
C ASP A 201 0.19 11.82 4.06
N ALA A 202 0.74 12.53 3.08
CA ALA A 202 0.00 13.00 1.92
C ALA A 202 0.21 12.12 0.68
N ASP A 203 0.98 11.04 0.79
CA ASP A 203 1.29 10.15 -0.31
C ASP A 203 0.60 8.79 -0.12
N ASN A 204 0.37 8.08 -1.24
CA ASN A 204 -0.17 6.74 -1.21
C ASN A 204 0.98 5.72 -1.27
N PRO A 205 0.87 4.56 -0.59
CA PRO A 205 1.85 3.50 -0.70
C PRO A 205 1.89 2.92 -2.11
N LYS A 206 3.09 2.55 -2.57
CA LYS A 206 3.33 1.99 -3.92
C LYS A 206 4.05 0.66 -3.82
N ILE A 207 3.77 -0.23 -4.77
CA ILE A 207 4.52 -1.48 -4.90
C ILE A 207 5.93 -1.13 -5.40
N SER A 208 6.95 -1.49 -4.60
CA SER A 208 8.36 -1.24 -4.88
C SER A 208 9.04 -2.42 -5.58
N SER A 209 8.65 -3.66 -5.24
CA SER A 209 9.17 -4.85 -5.89
C SER A 209 8.24 -6.06 -5.73
N ILE A 210 8.41 -7.02 -6.64
CA ILE A 210 7.78 -8.33 -6.54
C ILE A 210 8.84 -9.38 -6.82
N TYR A 211 8.94 -10.36 -5.93
CA TYR A 211 9.92 -11.44 -6.01
C TYR A 211 9.32 -12.74 -5.50
N ALA A 212 10.03 -13.85 -5.75
CA ALA A 212 9.62 -15.17 -5.29
C ALA A 212 10.70 -15.85 -4.45
N THR A 213 10.27 -16.75 -3.56
CA THR A 213 11.14 -17.57 -2.72
C THR A 213 10.72 -19.03 -2.71
N ASP A 214 11.62 -19.89 -2.23
CA ASP A 214 11.27 -21.22 -1.75
C ASP A 214 10.62 -21.16 -0.35
N ILE A 215 10.33 -22.34 0.21
CA ILE A 215 9.72 -22.52 1.53
C ILE A 215 10.59 -22.02 2.69
N ASP A 216 11.91 -21.99 2.49
CA ASP A 216 12.88 -21.55 3.48
C ASP A 216 13.12 -20.02 3.41
N GLY A 217 12.49 -19.35 2.44
CA GLY A 217 12.59 -17.91 2.23
C GLY A 217 13.77 -17.48 1.37
N ASN A 218 14.47 -18.41 0.72
CA ASN A 218 15.57 -18.07 -0.20
C ASN A 218 15.00 -17.57 -1.52
N ALA A 219 15.53 -16.45 -2.02
CA ALA A 219 15.16 -15.90 -3.31
C ALA A 219 15.34 -16.94 -4.43
N LYS A 220 14.28 -17.19 -5.20
CA LYS A 220 14.24 -18.25 -6.21
C LYS A 220 13.39 -17.80 -7.40
N THR A 221 13.96 -17.95 -8.59
CA THR A 221 13.30 -17.56 -9.86
C THR A 221 12.95 -18.76 -10.74
N SER A 222 13.38 -19.97 -10.36
CA SER A 222 13.13 -21.21 -11.10
C SER A 222 12.69 -22.31 -10.14
N PHE A 223 11.52 -22.91 -10.41
CA PHE A 223 10.88 -23.93 -9.58
C PHE A 223 10.77 -25.23 -10.35
N GLY A 224 11.37 -26.29 -9.81
CA GLY A 224 11.50 -27.60 -10.41
C GLY A 224 10.36 -28.56 -10.10
N LYS A 225 10.47 -29.81 -10.59
CA LYS A 225 9.46 -30.86 -10.40
C LYS A 225 9.14 -31.18 -8.94
N ASN A 226 10.13 -31.01 -8.08
CA ASN A 226 10.01 -31.29 -6.65
C ASN A 226 9.48 -30.09 -5.85
N ASP A 227 9.33 -28.92 -6.48
CA ASP A 227 8.75 -27.75 -5.85
C ASP A 227 7.22 -27.83 -5.95
N GLU A 228 6.53 -27.92 -4.82
CA GLU A 228 5.05 -27.91 -4.79
C GLU A 228 4.50 -26.48 -4.79
N TYR A 229 5.26 -25.52 -4.26
CA TYR A 229 4.81 -24.16 -4.01
C TYR A 229 5.77 -23.10 -4.55
N VAL A 230 5.19 -22.00 -5.01
CA VAL A 230 5.87 -20.73 -5.22
C VAL A 230 5.37 -19.74 -4.18
N TYR A 231 6.28 -19.13 -3.43
CA TYR A 231 5.97 -18.03 -2.51
C TYR A 231 6.24 -16.72 -3.24
N ILE A 232 5.22 -15.87 -3.39
CA ILE A 232 5.28 -14.62 -4.13
C ILE A 232 5.12 -13.48 -3.13
N HIS A 233 6.07 -12.55 -3.11
CA HIS A 233 6.09 -11.42 -2.20
C HIS A 233 5.86 -10.13 -2.97
N VAL A 234 4.87 -9.35 -2.52
CA VAL A 234 4.57 -8.02 -3.04
C VAL A 234 5.01 -7.02 -1.98
N LYS A 235 6.12 -6.34 -2.24
CA LYS A 235 6.73 -5.39 -1.33
C LYS A 235 6.30 -3.97 -1.68
N PHE A 236 5.95 -3.19 -0.67
CA PHE A 236 5.63 -1.77 -0.79
C PHE A 236 6.86 -0.92 -0.51
N ASP A 237 6.84 0.33 -0.94
CA ASP A 237 7.88 1.30 -0.61
C ASP A 237 7.81 1.72 0.85
N GLU A 238 6.68 1.52 1.53
CA GLU A 238 6.41 1.86 2.93
C GLU A 238 5.65 0.78 3.70
N TYR A 239 5.54 0.95 5.02
CA TYR A 239 4.79 0.03 5.88
C TYR A 239 3.30 0.07 5.57
N ILE A 240 2.69 -1.11 5.49
CA ILE A 240 1.28 -1.29 5.15
C ILE A 240 0.52 -2.02 6.26
N ARG A 241 -0.80 -2.00 6.14
CA ARG A 241 -1.74 -2.75 6.97
C ARG A 241 -3.04 -3.00 6.22
N PHE A 242 -3.92 -3.81 6.80
CA PHE A 242 -5.30 -3.86 6.35
C PHE A 242 -6.07 -2.64 6.88
N SER A 243 -6.96 -2.09 6.07
CA SER A 243 -7.73 -0.89 6.39
C SER A 243 -8.56 -1.09 7.66
N ASP A 244 -9.08 -2.30 7.87
CA ASP A 244 -9.91 -2.70 9.00
C ASP A 244 -9.12 -3.18 10.23
N SER A 245 -7.78 -3.22 10.13
CA SER A 245 -6.86 -3.70 11.16
C SER A 245 -7.10 -5.15 11.62
N SER A 246 -7.65 -6.01 10.75
CA SER A 246 -7.98 -7.41 11.05
C SER A 246 -7.11 -8.41 10.27
N ALA A 247 -6.92 -9.62 10.81
CA ALA A 247 -6.23 -10.72 10.13
C ALA A 247 -7.17 -11.61 9.27
N ASN A 248 -8.47 -11.32 9.27
CA ASN A 248 -9.50 -12.16 8.65
C ASN A 248 -9.65 -11.89 7.15
N HIS A 249 -8.59 -12.14 6.39
CA HIS A 249 -8.50 -11.86 4.94
C HIS A 249 -7.98 -13.05 4.13
N ALA A 250 -8.29 -14.29 4.55
CA ALA A 250 -7.84 -15.52 3.89
C ALA A 250 -8.44 -15.73 2.49
N ASP A 251 -9.50 -15.00 2.18
CA ASP A 251 -10.21 -14.91 0.90
C ASP A 251 -9.53 -13.97 -0.12
N VAL A 252 -8.46 -13.29 0.30
CA VAL A 252 -7.63 -12.48 -0.59
C VAL A 252 -6.67 -13.35 -1.39
N TYR A 253 -6.59 -13.08 -2.70
CA TYR A 253 -5.68 -13.79 -3.59
C TYR A 253 -5.07 -12.88 -4.66
N LEU A 254 -3.89 -13.29 -5.14
CA LEU A 254 -3.22 -12.70 -6.30
C LEU A 254 -3.55 -13.53 -7.53
N LYS A 255 -4.15 -12.91 -8.55
CA LYS A 255 -4.47 -13.58 -9.81
C LYS A 255 -3.28 -13.49 -10.78
N LEU A 256 -2.76 -14.65 -11.16
CA LEU A 256 -1.52 -14.82 -11.90
C LEU A 256 -1.77 -14.95 -13.41
N LYS A 257 -0.85 -14.42 -14.20
CA LYS A 257 -0.78 -14.68 -15.65
C LYS A 257 0.30 -15.73 -15.90
N VAL A 258 -0.11 -16.91 -16.35
CA VAL A 258 0.78 -18.05 -16.63
C VAL A 258 0.76 -18.38 -18.11
N ALA A 259 1.95 -18.57 -18.68
CA ALA A 259 2.12 -18.97 -20.07
C ALA A 259 3.01 -20.22 -20.16
N GLN A 260 2.80 -20.98 -21.24
CA GLN A 260 3.67 -22.07 -21.66
C GLN A 260 4.77 -21.53 -22.58
N ASN A 261 5.96 -22.10 -22.52
CA ASN A 261 7.06 -21.78 -23.43
C ASN A 261 6.62 -22.05 -24.88
N GLY A 262 6.64 -21.00 -25.73
CA GLY A 262 6.00 -21.01 -27.05
C GLY A 262 4.77 -20.11 -27.19
N GLY A 263 4.34 -19.43 -26.12
CA GLY A 263 3.42 -18.29 -26.16
C GLY A 263 1.94 -18.61 -25.99
N ASN A 264 1.57 -19.89 -25.86
CA ASN A 264 0.20 -20.27 -25.56
C ASN A 264 -0.08 -19.97 -24.07
N GLN A 265 -1.06 -19.10 -23.81
CA GLN A 265 -1.56 -18.92 -22.45
C GLN A 265 -2.19 -20.23 -21.97
N VAL A 266 -1.98 -20.56 -20.69
CA VAL A 266 -2.73 -21.64 -20.05
C VAL A 266 -4.15 -21.12 -19.81
N THR A 267 -5.00 -21.21 -20.82
CA THR A 267 -6.41 -20.80 -20.73
C THR A 267 -7.21 -21.89 -20.01
N GLY A 268 -7.82 -21.55 -18.87
CA GLY A 268 -8.87 -22.37 -18.25
C GLY A 268 -8.67 -22.77 -16.79
N ALA A 269 -7.52 -22.51 -16.18
CA ALA A 269 -7.35 -22.64 -14.73
C ALA A 269 -7.14 -21.26 -14.14
N ASP A 270 -8.00 -20.85 -13.21
CA ASP A 270 -7.82 -19.64 -12.42
C ASP A 270 -6.53 -19.76 -11.61
N GLN A 271 -5.41 -19.25 -12.15
CA GLN A 271 -4.13 -19.29 -11.48
C GLN A 271 -4.13 -18.27 -10.35
N ARG A 272 -4.28 -18.76 -9.12
CA ARG A 272 -4.46 -17.92 -7.93
C ARG A 272 -3.44 -18.30 -6.87
N ALA A 273 -2.74 -17.29 -6.34
CA ALA A 273 -1.92 -17.45 -5.14
C ALA A 273 -2.71 -16.91 -3.93
N SER A 274 -2.89 -17.73 -2.90
CA SER A 274 -3.62 -17.33 -1.69
C SER A 274 -2.75 -16.47 -0.79
N LEU A 275 -3.32 -15.41 -0.19
CA LEU A 275 -2.62 -14.62 0.81
C LEU A 275 -2.31 -15.48 2.05
N ILE A 276 -1.07 -15.42 2.52
CA ILE A 276 -0.63 -16.14 3.74
C ILE A 276 -0.11 -15.20 4.82
N SER A 277 0.43 -14.03 4.45
CA SER A 277 0.88 -13.05 5.44
C SER A 277 0.85 -11.61 4.95
N LEU A 278 0.67 -10.69 5.89
CA LEU A 278 1.07 -9.30 5.80
C LEU A 278 2.04 -9.03 6.95
N LYS A 279 3.27 -8.66 6.63
CA LYS A 279 4.29 -8.28 7.61
C LYS A 279 4.96 -6.98 7.19
N ASP A 280 4.94 -6.00 8.09
CA ASP A 280 5.54 -4.68 7.88
C ASP A 280 5.12 -4.04 6.53
N ASP A 281 5.96 -4.12 5.50
CA ASP A 281 5.79 -3.54 4.16
C ASP A 281 5.46 -4.58 3.07
N THR A 282 5.23 -5.84 3.44
CA THR A 282 5.21 -6.96 2.48
C THR A 282 3.97 -7.84 2.65
N LEU A 283 3.27 -8.08 1.54
CA LEU A 283 2.27 -9.14 1.41
C LEU A 283 2.93 -10.39 0.84
N SER A 284 2.66 -11.56 1.41
CA SER A 284 3.15 -12.83 0.89
C SER A 284 1.99 -13.73 0.48
N PHE A 285 2.09 -14.28 -0.72
CA PHE A 285 1.11 -15.18 -1.31
C PHE A 285 1.75 -16.54 -1.56
N ARG A 286 0.98 -17.61 -1.41
CA ARG A 286 1.38 -18.97 -1.73
C ARG A 286 0.60 -19.47 -2.93
N TYR A 287 1.32 -19.83 -3.98
CA TYR A 287 0.78 -20.48 -5.15
C TYR A 287 1.13 -21.96 -5.12
N LYS A 288 0.12 -22.83 -5.09
CA LYS A 288 0.31 -24.27 -5.27
C LYS A 288 0.38 -24.58 -6.76
N ILE A 289 1.49 -25.12 -7.22
CA ILE A 289 1.68 -25.46 -8.64
C ILE A 289 0.73 -26.64 -8.98
N PRO A 290 -0.24 -26.46 -9.88
CA PRO A 290 -1.14 -27.53 -10.29
C PRO A 290 -0.39 -28.70 -10.94
N GLU A 291 -0.90 -29.93 -10.77
CA GLU A 291 -0.31 -31.12 -11.40
C GLU A 291 -0.28 -31.00 -12.93
N SER A 292 -1.30 -30.37 -13.51
CA SER A 292 -1.40 -30.05 -14.94
C SER A 292 -0.32 -29.09 -15.44
N ILE A 293 0.39 -28.40 -14.55
CA ILE A 293 1.60 -27.68 -14.87
C ILE A 293 2.79 -28.58 -14.53
N ARG A 294 2.91 -29.03 -13.27
CA ARG A 294 4.04 -29.78 -12.70
C ARG A 294 4.48 -31.03 -13.48
N ASP A 295 3.55 -31.74 -14.12
CA ASP A 295 3.80 -33.03 -14.77
C ASP A 295 3.89 -32.97 -16.31
N VAL A 296 4.04 -31.76 -16.88
CA VAL A 296 4.12 -31.53 -18.33
C VAL A 296 5.56 -31.28 -18.81
N LYS A 297 5.92 -31.79 -20.00
CA LYS A 297 7.26 -31.68 -20.62
C LYS A 297 7.62 -30.29 -21.17
N THR A 298 6.89 -29.25 -20.81
CA THR A 298 7.08 -27.89 -21.33
C THR A 298 7.17 -26.90 -20.20
N ASP A 299 8.10 -25.96 -20.30
CA ASP A 299 8.29 -24.95 -19.26
C ASP A 299 7.06 -24.04 -19.19
N HIS A 300 6.71 -23.68 -17.97
CA HIS A 300 5.71 -22.67 -17.69
C HIS A 300 6.37 -21.49 -17.00
N PHE A 301 5.78 -20.32 -17.09
CA PHE A 301 6.27 -19.16 -16.37
C PHE A 301 5.15 -18.22 -15.97
N ILE A 302 5.26 -17.65 -14.78
CA ILE A 302 4.44 -16.54 -14.33
C ILE A 302 5.09 -15.27 -14.88
N TYR A 303 4.41 -14.63 -15.83
CA TYR A 303 4.93 -13.43 -16.52
C TYR A 303 4.30 -12.13 -16.04
N GLY A 304 3.29 -12.21 -15.18
CA GLY A 304 2.61 -11.04 -14.66
C GLY A 304 1.42 -11.40 -13.80
N PHE A 305 0.66 -10.36 -13.47
CA PHE A 305 -0.49 -10.45 -12.59
C PHE A 305 -1.67 -9.71 -13.22
N GLU A 306 -2.89 -10.16 -12.94
CA GLU A 306 -4.10 -9.42 -13.27
C GLU A 306 -4.48 -8.43 -12.16
N GLY A 307 -4.14 -8.74 -10.92
CA GLY A 307 -4.45 -7.91 -9.76
C GLY A 307 -4.54 -8.72 -8.47
N MET A 308 -4.73 -8.01 -7.36
CA MET A 308 -5.12 -8.59 -6.08
C MET A 308 -6.64 -8.49 -5.92
N TYR A 309 -7.26 -9.57 -5.47
CA TYR A 309 -8.71 -9.71 -5.42
C TYR A 309 -9.16 -10.19 -4.04
N ASP A 310 -10.35 -9.76 -3.68
CA ASP A 310 -11.11 -10.27 -2.53
C ASP A 310 -12.26 -11.11 -3.08
N ALA A 311 -12.28 -12.40 -2.75
CA ALA A 311 -13.27 -13.33 -3.26
C ALA A 311 -14.69 -13.02 -2.76
N ASN A 312 -14.83 -12.45 -1.56
CA ASN A 312 -16.12 -12.09 -0.96
C ASN A 312 -16.73 -10.87 -1.63
N ASN A 313 -15.92 -9.86 -1.95
CA ASN A 313 -16.37 -8.64 -2.62
C ASN A 313 -16.32 -8.72 -4.15
N LYS A 314 -15.74 -9.78 -4.73
CA LYS A 314 -15.55 -10.00 -6.18
C LYS A 314 -14.88 -8.82 -6.92
N ASN A 315 -14.24 -7.94 -6.17
CA ASN A 315 -13.66 -6.70 -6.65
C ASN A 315 -12.13 -6.76 -6.55
N VAL A 316 -11.47 -5.98 -7.40
CA VAL A 316 -10.04 -5.72 -7.27
C VAL A 316 -9.85 -4.92 -5.97
N LEU A 317 -8.93 -5.36 -5.12
CA LEU A 317 -8.73 -4.84 -3.76
C LEU A 317 -8.43 -3.34 -3.68
N ASN A 318 -8.05 -2.73 -4.80
CA ASN A 318 -7.67 -1.32 -4.92
C ASN A 318 -8.48 -0.60 -6.02
N ALA A 319 -9.69 -1.09 -6.38
CA ALA A 319 -10.54 -0.47 -7.39
C ALA A 319 -11.01 0.93 -6.97
N GLY A 320 -11.11 1.86 -7.94
CA GLY A 320 -11.46 3.25 -7.67
C GLY A 320 -12.81 3.48 -6.98
N ASP A 321 -13.72 2.50 -7.12
CA ASP A 321 -15.09 2.53 -6.57
C ASP A 321 -15.26 1.66 -5.31
N SER A 322 -14.20 1.03 -4.82
CA SER A 322 -14.27 0.21 -3.60
C SER A 322 -14.45 1.08 -2.35
N ALA A 323 -15.10 0.54 -1.33
CA ALA A 323 -15.30 1.20 -0.04
C ALA A 323 -15.11 0.19 1.10
N TYR A 324 -13.88 0.13 1.62
CA TYR A 324 -13.51 -0.70 2.76
C TYR A 324 -13.63 0.10 4.06
N PRO A 325 -14.08 -0.50 5.17
CA PRO A 325 -13.99 0.15 6.48
C PRO A 325 -12.54 0.54 6.79
N LEU A 326 -12.32 1.81 7.16
CA LEU A 326 -11.02 2.30 7.56
C LEU A 326 -10.99 2.52 9.07
N ARG A 327 -10.18 1.74 9.78
CA ARG A 327 -9.78 1.98 11.16
C ARG A 327 -8.65 3.00 11.19
N VAL A 328 -8.97 4.22 11.58
CA VAL A 328 -7.99 5.28 11.82
C VAL A 328 -7.20 5.00 13.10
N LEU A 329 -5.86 5.02 13.02
CA LEU A 329 -4.97 4.69 14.13
C LEU A 329 -4.44 5.96 14.84
N THR A 330 -4.31 5.86 16.15
CA THR A 330 -3.85 6.93 17.05
C THR A 330 -2.80 6.39 18.02
N ALA A 331 -2.16 7.28 18.77
CA ALA A 331 -1.14 6.88 19.75
C ALA A 331 -1.65 5.91 20.83
N THR A 332 -2.96 5.92 21.11
CA THR A 332 -3.59 5.08 22.13
C THR A 332 -4.34 3.88 21.55
N GLY A 333 -4.19 3.61 20.24
CA GLY A 333 -4.93 2.56 19.52
C GLY A 333 -5.86 3.15 18.47
N GLU A 334 -6.95 2.47 18.14
CA GLU A 334 -7.93 2.98 17.18
C GLU A 334 -8.58 4.28 17.67
N LEU A 335 -8.92 5.18 16.74
CA LEU A 335 -9.64 6.40 17.02
C LEU A 335 -11.05 6.05 17.55
N GLY A 336 -11.18 6.02 18.88
CA GLY A 336 -12.45 5.78 19.56
C GLY A 336 -13.45 6.92 19.35
N GLY A 337 -14.74 6.61 19.40
CA GLY A 337 -15.83 7.60 19.36
C GLY A 337 -16.39 7.89 17.96
N HIS A 338 -15.60 7.79 16.88
CA HIS A 338 -16.09 8.04 15.52
C HIS A 338 -16.91 6.89 14.89
N TYR A 339 -16.76 5.68 15.42
CA TYR A 339 -17.55 4.50 15.02
C TYR A 339 -18.79 4.30 15.90
N ALA A 340 -19.17 5.31 16.70
CA ALA A 340 -20.42 5.28 17.45
C ALA A 340 -21.62 5.49 16.51
N PRO A 341 -22.81 4.93 16.83
CA PRO A 341 -24.01 5.11 16.01
C PRO A 341 -24.32 6.60 15.78
N GLY A 342 -24.48 7.01 14.51
CA GLY A 342 -24.81 8.39 14.11
C GLY A 342 -23.64 9.25 13.63
N LEU A 343 -22.41 8.74 13.63
CA LEU A 343 -21.24 9.41 13.07
C LEU A 343 -20.81 8.77 11.74
N ILE A 344 -20.26 9.59 10.83
CA ILE A 344 -19.85 9.14 9.49
C ILE A 344 -18.62 8.22 9.64
N PRO A 345 -18.70 6.94 9.23
CA PRO A 345 -17.56 6.03 9.26
C PRO A 345 -16.56 6.42 8.17
N TYR A 346 -15.27 6.29 8.49
CA TYR A 346 -14.23 6.43 7.48
C TYR A 346 -14.16 5.19 6.60
N THR A 347 -13.97 5.42 5.31
CA THR A 347 -13.77 4.36 4.32
C THR A 347 -12.50 4.61 3.52
N SER A 348 -11.90 3.52 3.06
CA SER A 348 -10.76 3.52 2.15
C SER A 348 -11.17 2.93 0.81
N LYS A 349 -10.57 3.42 -0.27
CA LYS A 349 -10.72 2.84 -1.61
C LYS A 349 -9.93 1.54 -1.80
N SER A 350 -9.12 1.17 -0.81
CA SER A 350 -8.28 -0.01 -0.84
C SER A 350 -8.32 -0.73 0.50
N LEU A 351 -8.38 -2.06 0.47
CA LEU A 351 -8.21 -2.88 1.67
C LEU A 351 -6.78 -2.77 2.21
N ILE A 352 -5.80 -2.58 1.32
CA ILE A 352 -4.40 -2.37 1.68
C ILE A 352 -4.16 -0.86 1.83
N THR A 353 -3.78 -0.43 3.02
CA THR A 353 -3.41 0.97 3.28
C THR A 353 -2.01 1.06 3.83
N ASP A 354 -1.42 2.25 3.80
CA ASP A 354 -0.30 2.55 4.69
C ASP A 354 -0.78 2.60 6.15
N LEU A 355 0.13 2.90 7.08
CA LEU A 355 -0.22 3.01 8.49
C LEU A 355 -1.14 4.20 8.80
N ALA A 356 -1.01 5.32 8.08
CA ALA A 356 -1.87 6.51 8.22
C ALA A 356 -3.31 6.26 7.71
N GLY A 357 -3.51 5.28 6.84
CA GLY A 357 -4.78 4.95 6.21
C GLY A 357 -4.91 5.39 4.75
N ASN A 358 -3.83 5.79 4.08
CA ASN A 358 -3.87 6.10 2.66
C ASN A 358 -3.99 4.83 1.82
N PRO A 359 -4.88 4.79 0.81
CA PRO A 359 -5.10 3.61 0.01
C PRO A 359 -3.90 3.31 -0.89
N SER A 360 -3.57 2.02 -1.05
CA SER A 360 -2.71 1.56 -2.14
C SER A 360 -3.28 2.02 -3.48
N GLY A 361 -2.54 2.90 -4.18
CA GLY A 361 -3.04 3.67 -5.31
C GLY A 361 -3.18 2.91 -6.63
N SER A 362 -2.82 1.62 -6.69
CA SER A 362 -2.77 0.86 -7.94
C SER A 362 -3.67 -0.36 -7.92
N THR A 363 -4.65 -0.40 -8.82
CA THR A 363 -5.42 -1.61 -9.18
C THR A 363 -4.57 -2.66 -9.87
N SER A 364 -3.54 -2.22 -10.61
CA SER A 364 -2.62 -3.08 -11.32
C SER A 364 -1.43 -3.45 -10.45
N VAL A 365 -1.21 -4.74 -10.27
CA VAL A 365 0.05 -5.25 -9.70
C VAL A 365 1.09 -5.28 -10.82
N PRO A 366 2.24 -4.61 -10.69
CA PRO A 366 3.27 -4.59 -11.73
C PRO A 366 3.79 -6.00 -11.99
N ASN A 367 4.34 -6.26 -13.18
CA ASN A 367 4.96 -7.56 -13.47
C ASN A 367 6.20 -7.77 -12.58
N PRO A 368 6.58 -9.03 -12.30
CA PRO A 368 7.78 -9.30 -11.51
C PRO A 368 9.04 -8.83 -12.26
N ASN A 369 10.08 -8.42 -11.51
CA ASN A 369 11.33 -7.92 -12.08
C ASN A 369 12.08 -8.96 -12.94
N ALA A 370 11.81 -10.25 -12.68
CA ALA A 370 12.23 -11.37 -13.48
C ALA A 370 11.05 -12.34 -13.63
N ALA A 371 10.93 -13.00 -14.78
CA ALA A 371 9.94 -14.05 -14.96
C ALA A 371 10.18 -15.16 -13.93
N ILE A 372 9.11 -15.67 -13.33
CA ILE A 372 9.19 -16.80 -12.40
C ILE A 372 8.98 -18.08 -13.22
N HIS A 373 10.05 -18.82 -13.43
CA HIS A 373 10.04 -20.05 -14.20
C HIS A 373 9.55 -21.21 -13.35
N ILE A 374 8.63 -21.99 -13.91
CA ILE A 374 8.22 -23.30 -13.41
C ILE A 374 8.82 -24.29 -14.41
N ASP A 375 10.07 -24.64 -14.13
CA ASP A 375 11.01 -25.35 -15.01
C ASP A 375 11.05 -26.84 -14.65
N ILE A 376 10.33 -27.62 -15.43
CA ILE A 376 10.08 -29.04 -15.18
C ILE A 376 10.46 -29.90 -16.39
N ALA A 377 10.79 -29.28 -17.52
CA ALA A 377 11.31 -30.00 -18.67
C ALA A 377 12.82 -30.15 -18.51
N SER A 378 13.34 -31.38 -18.61
CA SER A 378 14.78 -31.56 -18.70
C SER A 378 15.32 -30.76 -19.91
N PRO A 379 16.45 -30.03 -19.77
CA PRO A 379 17.01 -29.29 -20.88
C PRO A 379 17.23 -30.22 -22.07
N ALA A 380 16.61 -29.91 -23.20
CA ALA A 380 16.79 -30.65 -24.43
C ALA A 380 17.90 -30.01 -25.25
N VAL A 381 18.93 -30.79 -25.57
CA VAL A 381 19.99 -30.36 -26.50
C VAL A 381 19.37 -30.21 -27.89
N LYS A 382 19.16 -28.96 -28.34
CA LYS A 382 18.57 -28.67 -29.67
C LYS A 382 19.53 -28.94 -30.82
N LYS A 383 20.84 -28.77 -30.59
CA LYS A 383 21.89 -29.00 -31.58
C LYS A 383 23.21 -29.28 -30.89
N VAL A 384 23.92 -30.32 -31.32
CA VAL A 384 25.35 -30.52 -31.04
C VAL A 384 26.06 -30.29 -32.35
N GLU A 385 26.93 -29.30 -32.41
CA GLU A 385 27.82 -29.08 -33.54
C GLU A 385 29.22 -29.58 -33.17
N PHE A 386 29.71 -30.55 -33.93
CA PHE A 386 31.11 -30.94 -33.88
C PHE A 386 31.85 -30.16 -34.95
N THR A 387 32.64 -29.18 -34.55
CA THR A 387 33.59 -28.54 -35.46
C THR A 387 34.76 -29.50 -35.65
N ALA A 388 34.77 -30.24 -36.75
CA ALA A 388 35.98 -30.93 -37.16
C ALA A 388 37.07 -29.87 -37.41
N VAL A 389 38.18 -29.94 -36.67
CA VAL A 389 39.36 -29.14 -36.98
C VAL A 389 39.76 -29.53 -38.40
N GLY A 390 39.72 -28.55 -39.31
CA GLY A 390 39.85 -28.74 -40.75
C GLY A 390 41.27 -29.10 -41.19
N ASP A 391 41.84 -30.16 -40.62
CA ASP A 391 43.09 -30.72 -41.10
C ASP A 391 43.08 -32.25 -41.00
N LYS A 392 42.70 -32.89 -42.12
CA LYS A 392 42.75 -34.35 -42.30
C LYS A 392 44.18 -34.88 -42.50
N SER A 393 45.21 -34.03 -42.45
CA SER A 393 46.61 -34.42 -42.67
C SER A 393 47.19 -35.30 -41.56
N GLN A 394 46.54 -35.42 -40.40
CA GLN A 394 47.05 -36.21 -39.28
C GLN A 394 46.61 -37.68 -39.25
N TYR A 395 45.80 -38.14 -40.21
CA TYR A 395 45.22 -39.50 -40.21
C TYR A 395 45.67 -40.41 -41.37
N ILE A 396 46.74 -40.08 -42.09
CA ILE A 396 47.31 -41.01 -43.07
C ILE A 396 48.37 -41.89 -42.38
N GLY A 397 47.94 -43.02 -41.82
CA GLY A 397 48.82 -44.14 -41.53
C GLY A 397 49.25 -44.80 -42.84
N ALA A 398 50.56 -45.03 -43.01
CA ALA A 398 51.14 -45.64 -44.18
C ALA A 398 50.67 -47.11 -44.32
N GLY A 399 49.78 -47.37 -45.28
CA GLY A 399 49.50 -48.70 -45.80
C GLY A 399 50.20 -48.88 -47.14
N GLY A 400 51.37 -49.52 -47.11
CA GLY A 400 52.07 -50.11 -48.24
C GLY A 400 52.44 -51.54 -47.90
#